data_AF-A0A8T3LNS1-F1
#
_entry.id   AF-A0A8T3LNS1-F1
#
_cell.length_a   1.000
_cell.length_b   1.000
_cell.length_c   1.000
_cell.angle_alpha   90.00
_cell.angle_beta   90.00
_cell.angle_gamma   90.00
#
_symmetry.space_group_name_H-M   'P 1'
#
loop_
_entity.id
_entity.type
_entity.pdbx_description
1 polymer ?
#
loop_
_entity_poly.entity_id
_entity_poly.type
_entity_poly.pdbx_seq_one_letter_code
_entity_poly.pdbx_strand_id
1 'polypeptide(L)' 'MTRIITCACGHDVSGADDEELVSGLRQHLTDDHPEMNVPDEALQAQVSAQARDTD' A
#
# COMPACT_ATOMS: atom_id res chain seq x y z
N MET A 1 2.33 -17.01 1.77
CA MET A 1 1.58 -16.00 2.52
C MET A 1 1.73 -14.72 1.75
N THR A 2 0.62 -14.25 1.18
CA THR A 2 0.58 -12.98 0.47
C THR A 2 0.02 -11.96 1.44
N ARG A 3 0.50 -10.73 1.40
CA ARG A 3 -0.03 -9.65 2.22
C ARG A 3 -0.94 -8.77 1.37
N ILE A 4 -1.96 -8.20 1.99
CA ILE A 4 -2.90 -7.28 1.36
C ILE A 4 -3.06 -6.05 2.25
N ILE A 5 -3.13 -4.89 1.63
CA ILE A 5 -3.55 -3.63 2.25
C ILE A 5 -4.61 -2.96 1.37
N THR A 6 -5.62 -2.42 2.03
CA THR A 6 -6.68 -1.67 1.36
C THR A 6 -6.38 -0.19 1.43
N CYS A 7 -6.26 0.47 0.29
CA CYS A 7 -6.14 1.93 0.20
C CYS A 7 -7.46 2.59 0.65
N ALA A 8 -7.41 3.84 1.11
CA ALA A 8 -8.58 4.57 1.57
C ALA A 8 -9.65 4.77 0.47
N CYS A 9 -9.26 4.71 -0.80
CA CYS A 9 -10.17 4.75 -1.96
C CYS A 9 -10.94 3.42 -2.17
N GLY A 10 -10.57 2.35 -1.46
CA GLY A 10 -11.15 1.01 -1.59
C GLY A 10 -10.37 0.06 -2.53
N HIS A 11 -9.24 0.49 -3.09
CA HIS A 11 -8.38 -0.38 -3.90
C HIS A 11 -7.51 -1.29 -3.02
N ASP A 12 -7.55 -2.60 -3.26
CA ASP A 12 -6.70 -3.55 -2.56
C ASP A 12 -5.37 -3.73 -3.31
N VAL A 13 -4.26 -3.53 -2.59
CA VAL A 13 -2.91 -3.79 -3.08
C VAL A 13 -2.39 -5.05 -2.39
N SER A 14 -1.94 -6.01 -3.20
CA SER A 14 -1.34 -7.27 -2.73
C SER A 14 0.16 -7.30 -3.00
N GLY A 15 0.93 -7.93 -2.14
CA GLY A 15 2.38 -8.08 -2.27
C GLY A 15 2.92 -9.21 -1.41
N ALA A 16 4.14 -9.66 -1.69
CA ALA A 16 4.78 -10.71 -0.87
C ALA A 16 5.14 -10.21 0.54
N ASP A 17 5.55 -8.94 0.65
CA ASP A 17 6.07 -8.33 1.86
C ASP A 17 5.69 -6.85 1.94
N ASP A 18 5.98 -6.21 3.07
CA ASP A 18 5.71 -4.79 3.32
C ASP A 18 6.34 -3.88 2.24
N GLU A 19 7.54 -4.21 1.75
CA GLU A 19 8.21 -3.44 0.70
C GLU A 19 7.45 -3.48 -0.64
N GLU A 20 6.92 -4.64 -1.03
CA GLU A 20 6.09 -4.76 -2.22
C GLU A 20 4.76 -4.01 -2.05
N LEU A 21 4.16 -4.07 -0.86
CA LEU A 21 2.95 -3.31 -0.56
C LEU A 21 3.17 -1.80 -0.63
N VAL A 22 4.28 -1.29 -0.09
CA VAL A 22 4.63 0.13 -0.17
C VAL A 22 4.84 0.55 -1.62
N SER A 23 5.58 -0.24 -2.39
CA SER A 23 5.83 0.04 -3.81
C SER A 23 4.53 0.04 -4.62
N GLY A 24 3.67 -0.94 -4.40
CA GLY A 24 2.35 -1.03 -5.03
C GLY A 24 1.42 0.13 -4.65
N LEU A 25 1.36 0.49 -3.36
CA LEU A 25 0.57 1.65 -2.91
C LEU A 25 1.11 2.94 -3.51
N ARG A 26 2.43 3.15 -3.52
CA ARG A 26 3.05 4.34 -4.10
C ARG A 26 2.68 4.48 -5.57
N GLN A 27 2.76 3.39 -6.33
CA GLN A 27 2.40 3.39 -7.74
C GLN A 27 0.92 3.68 -7.94
N HIS A 28 0.04 3.06 -7.14
CA HIS A 28 -1.39 3.34 -7.14
C HIS A 28 -1.70 4.81 -6.83
N LEU A 29 -1.07 5.38 -5.80
CA LEU A 29 -1.22 6.80 -5.47
C LEU A 29 -0.72 7.69 -6.61
N THR A 30 0.41 7.35 -7.24
CA THR A 30 0.96 8.15 -8.34
C THR A 30 0.05 8.16 -9.57
N ASP A 31 -0.60 7.03 -9.88
CA ASP A 31 -1.43 6.87 -11.07
C ASP A 31 -2.87 7.37 -10.85
N ASP A 32 -3.49 6.98 -9.73
CA ASP A 32 -4.90 7.23 -9.43
C ASP A 32 -5.12 8.50 -8.58
N HIS A 33 -4.11 8.88 -7.78
CA HIS A 33 -4.15 10.04 -6.87
C HIS A 33 -2.92 10.94 -7.02
N PRO A 34 -2.57 11.43 -8.23
CA PRO A 34 -1.35 12.19 -8.48
C PRO A 34 -1.26 13.51 -7.68
N GLU A 35 -2.40 14.01 -7.21
CA GLU A 35 -2.51 15.17 -6.32
C GLU A 35 -2.17 14.85 -4.85
N MET A 36 -2.23 13.58 -4.45
CA MET A 36 -1.85 13.12 -3.13
C MET A 36 -0.36 12.79 -3.08
N ASN A 37 0.43 13.74 -2.59
CA ASN A 37 1.85 13.51 -2.33
C ASN A 37 2.06 12.89 -0.94
N VAL A 38 1.91 11.56 -0.84
CA VAL A 38 2.15 10.81 0.40
C VAL A 38 3.62 10.35 0.42
N PRO A 39 4.40 10.70 1.46
CA PRO A 39 5.80 10.28 1.56
C PRO A 39 5.91 8.78 1.83
N ASP A 40 6.99 8.16 1.35
CA ASP A 40 7.26 6.73 1.50
C ASP A 40 7.22 6.26 2.97
N GLU A 41 7.67 7.12 3.89
CA GLU A 41 7.65 6.87 5.34
C GLU A 41 6.22 6.67 5.88
N ALA A 42 5.27 7.48 5.38
CA ALA A 42 3.86 7.38 5.76
C ALA A 42 3.21 6.13 5.14
N LEU A 43 3.58 5.80 3.90
CA LEU A 43 3.15 4.55 3.26
C LEU A 43 3.64 3.33 4.03
N GLN A 44 4.91 3.33 4.45
CA GLN A 44 5.49 2.23 5.22
C GLN A 44 4.80 2.08 6.59
N ALA A 45 4.56 3.19 7.29
CA ALA A 45 3.80 3.17 8.54
C ALA A 45 2.37 2.64 8.33
N GLN A 46 1.72 3.02 7.24
CA GLN A 46 0.37 2.56 6.91
C GLN A 46 0.35 1.06 6.58
N VAL A 47 1.30 0.58 5.79
CA VAL A 47 1.47 -0.84 5.46
C VAL A 47 1.70 -1.65 6.73
N SER A 48 2.68 -1.29 7.56
CA SER A 48 2.94 -2.07 8.78
C SER A 48 1.81 -2.03 9.81
N ALA A 49 0.93 -1.02 9.76
CA ALA A 49 -0.23 -0.92 10.65
C ALA A 49 -1.50 -1.60 10.10
N GLN A 50 -1.72 -1.59 8.79
CA GLN A 50 -2.99 -2.00 8.16
C GLN A 50 -2.88 -3.20 7.22
N ALA A 51 -1.66 -3.60 6.83
CA ALA A 51 -1.47 -4.80 6.04
C ALA A 51 -1.89 -6.04 6.83
N ARG A 52 -2.50 -6.98 6.12
CA ARG A 52 -2.98 -8.26 6.64
C ARG A 52 -2.47 -9.39 5.77
N ASP A 53 -2.11 -10.49 6.41
CA ASP A 53 -1.73 -11.71 5.74
C ASP A 53 -2.97 -12.45 5.20
N THR A 54 -2.83 -12.99 4.00
CA THR A 54 -3.80 -13.88 3.36
C THR A 54 -3.11 -15.19 2.99
N ASP A 55 -3.84 -16.30 3.18
CA ASP A 55 -3.39 -17.69 2.97
C ASP A 55 -3.65 -18.15 1.53
#